data_AF-A0A132AGB7-F1
#
_entry.id   AF-A0A132AGB7-F1
#
_cell.length_a   1.000
_cell.length_b   1.000
_cell.length_c   1.000
_cell.angle_alpha   90.00
_cell.angle_beta   90.00
_cell.angle_gamma   90.00
#
_symmetry.space_group_name_H-M   'P 1'
#
loop_
_entity.id
_entity.type
_entity.pdbx_description
1 polymer ?
#
loop_
_entity_poly.entity_id
_entity_poly.type
_entity_poly.pdbx_seq_one_letter_code
_entity_poly.pdbx_strand_id
1 'polypeptide(L)'
;MTEFLISGWNRLDQHCYDFGGDEIIAGIWFHSGNRIIIDYDKKDLDVPYQDKFIYNKIKASVLQFGGKHTEGYLCISSTGLVYAHLFAIDENNKNGLEFLNEFRSRIERIDIAYMRDGSFLVMTSNGNAFAPITCYIIRIMLDPKENYEKIKIKCEPFTSFHLNSALFTNPDHLNYVHIDHLKFIVRECPDAALVVASGTQGSIIECWELKEKPIEVHSVFKNLYPSKAEQIITEKRWEFVSNAISTAFVTSISTPNSLLFEINPLSSYIMVAFSDHSIKSYYRENFQPLNMIDLKAALKIDLSSNTSLGQYFTQEEIDEKITIVRDIQITWSSCALVAIDCYSQIHLFRLPPMIEPFGPMSINYAQLMLEYALISGNDIWDILINIKPQFVETLCDKVAETSCKSGDFYAMKMLNAISETIKRLIRAREYHENEGPAEKLSYLIQTKPTTDFQQFLNIDKILFKLDSKDFC
;
A
#
# COMPACT_ATOMS: atom_id res chain seq x y z
N MET A 1 -18.68 -22.91 12.00
CA MET A 1 -18.28 -21.65 11.32
C MET A 1 -16.94 -21.79 10.59
N THR A 2 -16.00 -22.61 11.09
CA THR A 2 -14.72 -22.92 10.42
C THR A 2 -14.87 -23.62 9.06
N GLU A 3 -15.94 -24.39 8.85
CA GLU A 3 -16.18 -25.14 7.59
C GLU A 3 -16.60 -24.26 6.39
N PHE A 4 -16.86 -22.97 6.60
CA PHE A 4 -17.30 -22.03 5.55
C PHE A 4 -16.28 -20.91 5.28
N LEU A 5 -15.17 -20.87 6.02
CA LEU A 5 -14.11 -19.91 5.77
C LEU A 5 -13.27 -20.39 4.59
N ILE A 6 -13.15 -19.55 3.57
CA ILE A 6 -12.30 -19.80 2.39
C ILE A 6 -10.81 -19.85 2.81
N SER A 7 -10.46 -19.23 3.95
CA SER A 7 -9.12 -19.23 4.53
C SER A 7 -9.13 -19.49 6.04
N GLY A 8 -8.17 -20.30 6.50
CA GLY A 8 -7.89 -20.50 7.93
C GLY A 8 -6.63 -19.73 8.32
N TRP A 9 -6.70 -18.95 9.39
CA TRP A 9 -5.54 -18.24 9.93
C TRP A 9 -4.85 -19.12 10.96
N ASN A 10 -3.60 -19.49 10.68
CA ASN A 10 -2.73 -20.16 11.63
C ASN A 10 -1.70 -19.16 12.15
N ARG A 11 -1.57 -19.08 13.47
CA ARG A 11 -0.52 -18.26 14.08
C ARG A 11 0.83 -18.94 13.85
N LEU A 12 1.70 -18.30 13.08
CA LEU A 12 3.04 -18.81 12.75
C LEU A 12 4.04 -18.61 13.89
N ASP A 13 3.94 -17.50 14.62
CA ASP A 13 4.88 -17.15 15.69
C ASP A 13 4.18 -16.34 16.81
N GLN A 14 4.75 -16.37 18.01
CA GLN A 14 4.36 -15.51 19.13
C GLN A 14 5.62 -14.97 19.80
N HIS A 15 5.84 -13.66 19.64
CA HIS A 15 6.99 -12.98 20.21
C HIS A 15 6.57 -11.72 20.96
N CYS A 16 7.26 -11.43 22.07
CA CYS A 16 7.07 -10.21 22.85
C CYS A 16 8.45 -9.67 23.23
N TYR A 17 8.68 -8.39 22.90
CA TYR A 17 9.92 -7.68 23.23
C TYR A 17 9.56 -6.36 23.91
N ASP A 18 10.24 -6.03 25.01
CA ASP A 18 10.06 -4.77 25.72
C ASP A 18 10.99 -3.69 25.16
N PHE A 19 10.40 -2.65 24.58
CA PHE A 19 11.11 -1.50 24.03
C PHE A 19 11.45 -0.44 25.10
N GLY A 20 11.22 -0.72 26.39
CA GLY A 20 11.54 0.19 27.48
C GLY A 20 10.72 1.49 27.43
N GLY A 21 9.50 1.41 26.92
CA GLY A 21 8.60 2.56 26.74
C GLY A 21 8.84 3.37 25.46
N ASP A 22 9.75 2.93 24.58
CA ASP A 22 9.94 3.55 23.26
C ASP A 22 8.81 3.15 22.29
N GLU A 23 8.20 4.13 21.63
CA GLU A 23 7.06 3.92 20.74
C GLU A 23 7.52 3.39 19.38
N ILE A 24 6.90 2.32 18.87
CA ILE A 24 7.14 1.83 17.51
C ILE A 24 6.37 2.71 16.53
N ILE A 25 7.08 3.35 15.59
CA ILE A 25 6.47 4.25 14.61
C ILE A 25 6.26 3.56 13.26
N ALA A 26 7.12 2.63 12.88
CA ALA A 26 6.95 1.84 11.65
C ALA A 26 7.43 0.40 11.78
N GLY A 27 6.81 -0.46 10.97
CA GLY A 27 7.22 -1.84 10.78
C GLY A 27 7.10 -2.26 9.32
N ILE A 28 7.91 -3.22 8.91
CA ILE A 28 7.89 -3.81 7.58
C ILE A 28 8.29 -5.29 7.66
N TRP A 29 7.66 -6.12 6.83
CA TRP A 29 8.01 -7.54 6.69
C TRP A 29 9.30 -7.70 5.88
N PHE A 30 9.98 -8.82 6.05
CA PHE A 30 11.09 -9.18 5.15
C PHE A 30 10.56 -9.55 3.76
N HIS A 31 11.26 -9.07 2.73
CA HIS A 31 10.93 -9.42 1.35
C HIS A 31 11.58 -10.75 0.99
N SER A 32 10.83 -11.64 0.32
CA SER A 32 11.31 -12.97 -0.08
C SER A 32 12.24 -12.95 -1.29
N GLY A 33 12.36 -11.80 -1.97
CA GLY A 33 13.09 -11.63 -3.23
C GLY A 33 12.30 -12.07 -4.47
N ASN A 34 11.11 -12.63 -4.29
CA ASN A 34 10.26 -13.06 -5.40
C ASN A 34 9.29 -11.94 -5.75
N ARG A 35 9.41 -11.42 -6.98
CA ARG A 35 8.47 -10.46 -7.55
C ARG A 35 7.98 -10.97 -8.90
N ILE A 36 6.67 -10.97 -9.08
CA ILE A 36 6.02 -11.33 -10.36
C ILE A 36 5.56 -10.05 -11.02
N ILE A 37 5.95 -9.86 -12.28
CA ILE A 37 5.65 -8.67 -13.08
C ILE A 37 4.96 -9.14 -14.35
N ILE A 38 4.10 -8.31 -14.91
CA ILE A 38 3.46 -8.56 -16.19
C ILE A 38 4.40 -8.13 -17.32
N ASP A 39 4.64 -9.03 -18.28
CA ASP A 39 5.29 -8.71 -19.54
C ASP A 39 4.36 -7.81 -20.37
N TYR A 40 4.71 -6.52 -20.43
CA TYR A 40 3.85 -5.50 -21.04
C TYR A 40 3.57 -5.79 -22.52
N ASP A 41 4.52 -6.39 -23.25
CA ASP A 41 4.39 -6.68 -24.68
C ASP A 41 3.51 -7.91 -24.94
N LYS A 42 3.36 -8.79 -23.95
CA LYS A 42 2.56 -10.01 -24.05
C LYS A 42 1.21 -9.94 -23.35
N LYS A 43 0.91 -8.83 -22.67
CA LYS A 43 -0.30 -8.68 -21.84
C LYS A 43 -1.60 -8.96 -22.59
N ASP A 44 -1.65 -8.61 -23.88
CA ASP A 44 -2.82 -8.76 -24.76
C ASP A 44 -2.72 -9.96 -25.71
N LEU A 45 -1.61 -10.72 -25.68
CA LEU A 45 -1.42 -11.87 -26.55
C LEU A 45 -2.17 -13.10 -26.01
N ASP A 46 -2.75 -13.87 -26.93
CA ASP A 46 -3.38 -15.16 -26.64
C ASP A 46 -2.32 -16.27 -26.54
N VAL A 47 -1.48 -16.18 -25.51
CA VAL A 47 -0.43 -17.15 -25.15
C VAL A 47 -0.76 -17.81 -23.81
N PRO A 48 -0.19 -18.99 -23.49
CA PRO A 48 -0.29 -19.57 -22.16
C PRO A 48 0.04 -18.53 -21.08
N TYR A 49 -0.74 -18.50 -20.00
CA TYR A 49 -0.63 -17.44 -18.99
C TYR A 49 0.81 -17.29 -18.45
N GLN A 50 1.55 -18.41 -18.31
CA GLN A 50 2.92 -18.42 -17.80
C GLN A 50 3.87 -17.57 -18.63
N ASP A 51 3.60 -17.42 -19.93
CA ASP A 51 4.43 -16.63 -20.84
C ASP A 51 4.22 -15.12 -20.68
N LYS A 52 3.10 -14.70 -20.04
CA LYS A 52 2.75 -13.30 -19.80
C LYS A 52 3.41 -12.72 -18.55
N PHE A 53 4.06 -13.54 -17.71
CA PHE A 53 4.59 -13.10 -16.43
C PHE A 53 6.10 -13.32 -16.33
N ILE A 54 6.79 -12.31 -15.80
CA ILE A 54 8.23 -12.30 -15.59
C ILE A 54 8.50 -12.41 -14.09
N TYR A 55 9.31 -13.38 -13.71
CA TYR A 55 9.83 -13.50 -12.35
C TYR A 55 11.07 -12.62 -12.21
N ASN A 56 10.86 -11.39 -11.73
CA ASN A 56 11.95 -10.47 -11.46
C ASN A 56 12.55 -10.78 -10.08
N LYS A 57 13.80 -11.25 -10.06
CA LYS A 57 14.49 -11.61 -8.82
C LYS A 57 15.12 -10.37 -8.21
N ILE A 58 14.52 -9.89 -7.13
CA ILE A 58 15.15 -8.99 -6.18
C ILE A 58 15.87 -9.86 -5.14
N LYS A 59 16.92 -9.34 -4.51
CA LYS A 59 17.55 -10.08 -3.41
C LYS A 59 16.64 -10.03 -2.18
N ALA A 60 16.41 -11.18 -1.54
CA ALA A 60 15.62 -11.26 -0.31
C ALA A 60 16.25 -10.44 0.82
N SER A 61 15.42 -9.94 1.73
CA SER A 61 15.89 -9.08 2.83
C SER A 61 16.82 -9.80 3.79
N VAL A 62 16.56 -11.08 4.07
CA VAL A 62 17.39 -11.93 4.90
C VAL A 62 17.55 -13.29 4.22
N LEU A 63 18.80 -13.75 4.15
CA LEU A 63 19.15 -15.05 3.57
C LEU A 63 19.74 -15.96 4.65
N GLN A 64 19.24 -17.19 4.72
CA GLN A 64 19.83 -18.30 5.47
C GLN A 64 20.96 -18.96 4.69
N PHE A 65 21.65 -19.89 5.38
CA PHE A 65 22.57 -20.81 4.75
C PHE A 65 21.91 -21.49 3.53
N GLY A 66 22.66 -21.59 2.42
CA GLY A 66 22.14 -22.12 1.15
C GLY A 66 21.34 -21.12 0.31
N GLY A 67 21.22 -19.84 0.72
CA GLY A 67 20.60 -18.79 -0.09
C GLY A 67 19.06 -18.81 -0.07
N LYS A 68 18.46 -19.49 0.90
CA LYS A 68 17.01 -19.49 1.12
C LYS A 68 16.60 -18.21 1.85
N HIS A 69 15.50 -17.57 1.42
CA HIS A 69 14.94 -16.43 2.15
C HIS A 69 14.35 -16.86 3.49
N THR A 70 14.13 -15.89 4.38
CA THR A 70 13.52 -16.12 5.70
C THR A 70 12.44 -15.10 5.97
N GLU A 71 11.42 -15.53 6.69
CA GLU A 71 10.32 -14.68 7.12
C GLU A 71 10.64 -14.01 8.47
N GLY A 72 10.02 -12.85 8.68
CA GLY A 72 10.27 -12.03 9.84
C GLY A 72 9.96 -10.58 9.54
N TYR A 73 10.25 -9.70 10.49
CA TYR A 73 9.95 -8.29 10.39
C TYR A 73 11.06 -7.42 10.96
N LEU A 74 11.02 -6.17 10.52
CA LEU A 74 11.77 -5.04 11.03
C LEU A 74 10.78 -4.04 11.62
N CYS A 75 11.08 -3.47 12.78
CA CYS A 75 10.39 -2.28 13.28
C CYS A 75 11.36 -1.23 13.78
N ILE A 76 10.93 0.03 13.76
CA ILE A 76 11.73 1.19 14.11
C ILE A 76 10.94 2.06 15.08
N SER A 77 11.60 2.49 16.15
CA SER A 77 11.01 3.26 17.22
C SER A 77 11.19 4.78 17.08
N SER A 78 10.56 5.52 17.99
CA SER A 78 10.61 6.99 18.10
C SER A 78 11.98 7.54 18.43
N THR A 79 12.85 6.74 19.04
CA THR A 79 14.25 7.12 19.30
C THR A 79 15.24 6.64 18.23
N GLY A 80 14.75 5.98 17.18
CA GLY A 80 15.58 5.39 16.12
C GLY A 80 16.17 4.02 16.47
N LEU A 81 15.61 3.32 17.46
CA LEU A 81 15.94 1.92 17.73
C LEU A 81 15.35 1.03 16.63
N VAL A 82 16.20 0.26 15.97
CA VAL A 82 15.87 -0.70 14.94
C VAL A 82 15.85 -2.08 15.56
N TYR A 83 14.72 -2.76 15.46
CA TYR A 83 14.53 -4.12 15.93
C TYR A 83 14.18 -5.03 14.76
N ALA A 84 14.87 -6.16 14.65
CA ALA A 84 14.55 -7.19 13.67
C ALA A 84 14.27 -8.53 14.36
N HIS A 85 13.29 -9.25 13.86
CA HIS A 85 12.89 -10.55 14.37
C HIS A 85 12.67 -11.52 13.21
N LEU A 86 13.28 -12.70 13.32
CA LEU A 86 13.10 -13.79 12.37
C LEU A 86 12.11 -14.80 12.96
N PHE A 87 11.17 -15.24 12.12
CA PHE A 87 10.31 -16.37 12.46
C PHE A 87 11.14 -17.65 12.47
N ALA A 88 11.19 -18.33 13.61
CA ALA A 88 11.86 -19.61 13.72
C ALA A 88 10.88 -20.74 13.38
N ILE A 89 11.37 -21.75 12.64
CA ILE A 89 10.64 -23.01 12.44
C ILE A 89 10.86 -23.94 13.65
N ASP A 90 12.00 -23.79 14.35
CA ASP A 90 12.47 -24.70 15.41
C ASP A 90 12.49 -24.06 16.82
N GLU A 91 11.52 -23.21 17.15
CA GLU A 91 11.33 -22.51 18.45
C GLU A 91 12.45 -21.55 18.92
N ASN A 92 13.63 -21.56 18.29
CA ASN A 92 14.71 -20.61 18.57
C ASN A 92 14.53 -19.29 17.82
N ASN A 93 13.71 -18.41 18.40
CA ASN A 93 13.50 -17.05 17.93
C ASN A 93 14.83 -16.28 17.87
N LYS A 94 15.14 -15.73 16.69
CA LYS A 94 16.34 -14.90 16.48
C LYS A 94 15.89 -13.46 16.37
N ASN A 95 16.48 -12.60 17.19
CA ASN A 95 16.25 -11.17 17.12
C ASN A 95 17.56 -10.38 17.13
N GLY A 96 17.47 -9.10 16.77
CA GLY A 96 18.60 -8.18 16.72
C GLY A 96 18.15 -6.75 16.97
N LEU A 97 19.05 -5.94 17.52
CA LEU A 97 18.83 -4.54 17.84
C LEU A 97 20.02 -3.70 17.38
N GLU A 98 19.74 -2.53 16.84
CA GLU A 98 20.75 -1.54 16.47
C GLU A 98 20.10 -0.15 16.48
N PHE A 99 20.89 0.92 16.48
CA PHE A 99 20.35 2.27 16.28
C PHE A 99 20.57 2.74 14.84
N LEU A 100 19.63 3.53 14.31
CA LEU A 100 19.76 4.15 12.99
C LEU A 100 21.02 5.01 12.86
N ASN A 101 21.40 5.66 13.96
CA ASN A 101 22.55 6.55 14.06
C ASN A 101 23.29 6.28 15.38
N GLU A 102 24.52 6.81 15.52
CA GLU A 102 25.33 6.64 16.74
C GLU A 102 24.63 7.17 18.00
N PHE A 103 23.73 8.14 17.82
CA PHE A 103 22.94 8.74 18.89
C PHE A 103 21.45 8.57 18.63
N ARG A 104 20.69 8.45 19.71
CA ARG A 104 19.23 8.49 19.66
C ARG A 104 18.77 9.83 19.08
N SER A 105 17.84 9.78 18.13
CA SER A 105 17.21 10.94 17.52
C SER A 105 15.72 10.92 17.81
N ARG A 106 15.08 12.08 17.93
CA ARG A 106 13.62 12.16 17.95
C ARG A 106 13.11 11.98 16.53
N ILE A 107 12.41 10.89 16.29
CA ILE A 107 11.74 10.59 15.02
C ILE A 107 10.25 10.70 15.26
N GLU A 108 9.58 11.48 14.42
CA GLU A 108 8.12 11.63 14.45
C GLU A 108 7.45 11.04 13.23
N ARG A 109 8.15 11.03 12.09
CA ARG A 109 7.65 10.49 10.83
C ARG A 109 8.70 9.58 10.22
N ILE A 110 8.25 8.48 9.64
CA ILE A 110 9.10 7.48 9.03
C ILE A 110 8.35 6.76 7.91
N ASP A 111 9.07 6.38 6.85
CA ASP A 111 8.62 5.37 5.91
C ASP A 111 9.78 4.44 5.53
N ILE A 112 9.45 3.21 5.14
CA ILE A 112 10.41 2.14 4.86
C ILE A 112 10.10 1.50 3.51
N ALA A 113 11.13 1.32 2.69
CA ALA A 113 11.03 0.70 1.37
C ALA A 113 12.13 -0.31 1.09
N TYR A 114 11.88 -1.22 0.15
CA TYR A 114 12.79 -2.30 -0.25
C TYR A 114 13.72 -1.87 -1.37
N MET A 115 15.03 -2.05 -1.16
CA MET A 115 16.05 -1.89 -2.18
C MET A 115 16.28 -3.20 -2.95
N ARG A 116 16.79 -3.08 -4.18
CA ARG A 116 17.03 -4.25 -5.06
C ARG A 116 18.08 -5.23 -4.51
N ASP A 117 18.94 -4.78 -3.59
CA ASP A 117 19.97 -5.61 -2.93
C ASP A 117 19.47 -6.31 -1.66
N GLY A 118 18.17 -6.21 -1.36
CA GLY A 118 17.52 -6.76 -0.17
C GLY A 118 17.62 -5.86 1.07
N SER A 119 18.37 -4.76 0.99
CA SER A 119 18.39 -3.78 2.08
C SER A 119 17.11 -2.95 2.13
N PHE A 120 16.95 -2.20 3.22
CA PHE A 120 15.84 -1.28 3.40
C PHE A 120 16.33 0.15 3.29
N LEU A 121 15.64 0.98 2.52
CA LEU A 121 15.80 2.43 2.56
C LEU A 121 14.77 3.00 3.53
N VAL A 122 15.24 3.81 4.47
CA VAL A 122 14.43 4.42 5.51
C VAL A 122 14.53 5.93 5.39
N MET A 123 13.38 6.61 5.39
CA MET A 123 13.30 8.07 5.41
C MET A 123 12.69 8.52 6.74
N THR A 124 13.32 9.49 7.42
CA THR A 124 12.90 9.94 8.75
C THR A 124 12.83 11.46 8.87
N SER A 125 11.92 11.94 9.70
CA SER A 125 11.84 13.35 10.09
C SER A 125 11.53 13.47 11.59
N ASN A 126 12.03 14.54 12.20
CA ASN A 126 11.72 14.93 13.57
C ASN A 126 10.46 15.81 13.68
N GLY A 127 9.68 15.93 12.59
CA GLY A 127 8.46 16.75 12.52
C GLY A 127 8.71 18.22 12.16
N ASN A 128 9.94 18.71 12.17
CA ASN A 128 10.25 20.10 11.82
C ASN A 128 10.58 20.23 10.32
N ALA A 129 9.84 21.06 9.59
CA ALA A 129 10.05 21.27 8.16
C ALA A 129 11.38 21.97 7.80
N PHE A 130 12.03 22.64 8.76
CA PHE A 130 13.35 23.25 8.59
C PHE A 130 14.51 22.28 8.83
N ALA A 131 14.23 21.12 9.44
CA ALA A 131 15.22 20.07 9.61
C ALA A 131 15.33 19.24 8.31
N PRO A 132 16.49 18.62 8.04
CA PRO A 132 16.61 17.72 6.91
C PRO A 132 15.75 16.48 7.11
N ILE A 133 15.22 15.97 6.00
CA ILE A 133 14.72 14.61 5.91
C ILE A 133 15.94 13.68 5.83
N THR A 134 16.15 12.86 6.87
CA THR A 134 17.34 12.00 6.96
C THR A 134 17.06 10.59 6.48
N CYS A 135 17.94 10.08 5.61
CA CYS A 135 17.80 8.76 5.01
C CYS A 135 18.86 7.80 5.51
N TYR A 136 18.49 6.52 5.68
CA TYR A 136 19.38 5.45 6.12
C TYR A 136 19.17 4.18 5.30
N ILE A 137 20.24 3.40 5.13
CA ILE A 137 20.17 2.02 4.63
C ILE A 137 20.29 1.07 5.81
N ILE A 138 19.34 0.14 5.94
CA ILE A 138 19.39 -0.94 6.92
C ILE A 138 19.64 -2.26 6.20
N ARG A 139 20.67 -2.99 6.64
CA ARG A 139 20.96 -4.36 6.18
C ARG A 139 20.85 -5.32 7.34
N ILE A 140 20.13 -6.42 7.11
CA ILE A 140 19.92 -7.48 8.10
C ILE A 140 20.61 -8.73 7.57
N MET A 141 21.47 -9.32 8.39
CA MET A 141 22.27 -10.49 8.03
C MET A 141 22.31 -11.48 9.18
N LEU A 142 22.42 -12.76 8.89
CA LEU A 142 22.76 -13.77 9.90
C LEU A 142 24.28 -13.83 10.04
N ASP A 143 24.80 -13.77 11.27
CA ASP A 143 26.25 -13.74 11.50
C ASP A 143 26.88 -15.13 11.26
N PRO A 144 27.75 -15.29 10.24
CA PRO A 144 28.40 -16.56 9.96
C PRO A 144 29.34 -16.99 11.10
N LYS A 145 29.88 -16.05 11.89
CA LYS A 145 30.79 -16.35 13.00
C LYS A 145 30.10 -17.00 14.18
N GLU A 146 28.79 -16.77 14.30
CA GLU A 146 27.94 -17.26 15.38
C GLU A 146 27.02 -18.38 14.84
N ASN A 147 27.53 -19.22 13.92
CA ASN A 147 26.78 -20.32 13.29
C ASN A 147 25.41 -19.91 12.70
N TYR A 148 25.27 -18.66 12.22
CA TYR A 148 24.01 -18.11 11.74
C TYR A 148 22.88 -18.06 12.79
N GLU A 149 23.22 -18.09 14.08
CA GLU A 149 22.25 -18.05 15.20
C GLU A 149 21.86 -16.62 15.61
N LYS A 150 22.71 -15.63 15.35
CA LYS A 150 22.44 -14.22 15.69
C LYS A 150 22.14 -13.37 14.45
N ILE A 151 21.20 -12.44 14.61
CA ILE A 151 20.95 -11.39 13.64
C ILE A 151 21.94 -10.26 13.87
N LYS A 152 22.58 -9.83 12.78
CA LYS A 152 23.35 -8.60 12.71
C LYS A 152 22.61 -7.57 11.88
N ILE A 153 22.32 -6.43 12.48
CA ILE A 153 21.74 -5.27 11.80
C ILE A 153 22.88 -4.28 11.54
N LYS A 154 22.91 -3.70 10.34
CA LYS A 154 23.84 -2.62 9.98
C LYS A 154 23.04 -1.45 9.46
N CYS A 155 23.16 -0.30 10.11
CA CYS A 155 22.56 0.96 9.71
C CYS A 155 23.65 1.88 9.14
N GLU A 156 23.43 2.42 7.94
CA GLU A 156 24.35 3.36 7.27
C GLU A 156 23.61 4.61 6.84
N PRO A 157 24.16 5.83 7.07
CA PRO A 157 23.58 7.05 6.51
C PRO A 157 23.51 6.99 4.99
N PHE A 158 22.45 7.58 4.43
CA PHE A 158 22.22 7.72 3.01
C PHE A 158 21.94 9.18 2.64
N THR A 159 21.84 9.47 1.35
CA THR A 159 21.64 10.83 0.83
C THR A 159 20.36 11.42 1.40
N SER A 160 20.52 12.51 2.13
CA SER A 160 19.46 13.25 2.84
C SER A 160 19.20 14.59 2.14
N PHE A 161 18.06 15.22 2.40
CA PHE A 161 17.66 16.46 1.71
C PHE A 161 16.83 17.38 2.59
N HIS A 162 16.73 18.65 2.19
CA HIS A 162 15.87 19.64 2.83
C HIS A 162 14.68 19.94 1.94
N LEU A 163 13.52 20.25 2.54
CA LEU A 163 12.33 20.63 1.78
C LEU A 163 12.59 21.85 0.91
N ASN A 164 12.03 21.85 -0.30
CA ASN A 164 12.21 22.94 -1.24
C ASN A 164 11.46 24.19 -0.75
N SER A 165 10.27 24.01 -0.18
CA SER A 165 9.48 25.05 0.46
C SER A 165 10.22 25.73 1.60
N ALA A 166 11.05 25.01 2.36
CA ALA A 166 11.86 25.61 3.44
C ALA A 166 12.97 26.53 2.92
N LEU A 167 13.37 26.41 1.64
CA LEU A 167 14.41 27.25 1.03
C LEU A 167 13.88 28.63 0.60
N PHE A 168 12.57 28.77 0.39
CA PHE A 168 11.95 29.99 -0.14
C PHE A 168 11.02 30.70 0.86
N THR A 169 10.89 30.20 2.09
CA THR A 169 10.12 30.89 3.14
C THR A 169 10.82 32.19 3.54
N ASN A 170 10.12 33.31 3.36
CA ASN A 170 10.51 34.59 3.94
C ASN A 170 10.60 34.42 5.48
N PRO A 171 11.67 34.84 6.17
CA PRO A 171 11.83 34.62 7.62
C PRO A 171 10.65 35.12 8.46
N ASP A 172 9.94 36.15 7.97
CA ASP A 172 8.80 36.76 8.64
C ASP A 172 7.48 35.99 8.46
N HIS A 173 7.40 35.05 7.49
CA HIS A 173 6.21 34.28 7.15
C HIS A 173 6.55 32.82 6.86
N LEU A 174 6.70 32.04 7.92
CA LEU A 174 6.88 30.59 7.84
C LEU A 174 5.55 29.91 7.48
N ASN A 175 5.37 29.58 6.21
CA ASN A 175 4.10 29.03 5.69
C ASN A 175 3.89 27.56 6.03
N TYR A 176 4.98 26.77 6.08
CA TYR A 176 4.95 25.33 6.35
C TYR A 176 6.06 25.00 7.35
N VAL A 177 5.68 24.55 8.54
CA VAL A 177 6.59 24.41 9.68
C VAL A 177 6.66 22.98 10.20
N HIS A 178 5.65 22.16 9.89
CA HIS A 178 5.51 20.80 10.42
C HIS A 178 5.50 19.77 9.28
N ILE A 179 6.16 18.64 9.47
CA ILE A 179 6.13 17.49 8.55
C ILE A 179 5.05 16.51 8.99
N ASP A 180 4.01 16.35 8.17
CA ASP A 180 2.86 15.49 8.50
C ASP A 180 3.01 14.08 7.96
N HIS A 181 3.56 13.92 6.75
CA HIS A 181 3.68 12.62 6.11
C HIS A 181 5.00 12.48 5.35
N LEU A 182 5.52 11.26 5.40
CA LEU A 182 6.64 10.77 4.60
C LEU A 182 6.15 9.51 3.90
N LYS A 183 6.32 9.43 2.57
CA LYS A 183 5.85 8.27 1.82
C LYS A 183 6.71 8.00 0.60
N PHE A 184 7.30 6.82 0.49
CA PHE A 184 7.85 6.34 -0.78
C PHE A 184 6.70 6.09 -1.76
N ILE A 185 6.85 6.56 -3.00
CA ILE A 185 5.80 6.39 -4.00
C ILE A 185 5.60 4.92 -4.33
N VAL A 186 6.70 4.17 -4.45
CA VAL A 186 6.67 2.73 -4.63
C VAL A 186 7.56 2.11 -3.56
N ARG A 187 6.98 1.17 -2.80
CA ARG A 187 7.70 0.50 -1.71
C ARG A 187 8.79 -0.44 -2.25
N GLU A 188 8.57 -1.06 -3.40
CA GLU A 188 9.55 -1.86 -4.12
C GLU A 188 10.25 -0.99 -5.18
N CYS A 189 11.52 -0.63 -4.98
CA CYS A 189 12.27 0.35 -5.78
C CYS A 189 11.96 1.82 -5.40
N PRO A 190 12.42 2.27 -4.21
CA PRO A 190 12.24 3.64 -3.74
C PRO A 190 13.14 4.63 -4.51
N ASP A 191 12.72 4.99 -5.71
CA ASP A 191 13.32 6.01 -6.56
C ASP A 191 12.64 7.37 -6.42
N ALA A 192 11.48 7.43 -5.75
CA ALA A 192 10.72 8.64 -5.55
C ALA A 192 9.98 8.63 -4.21
N ALA A 193 9.79 9.82 -3.64
CA ALA A 193 9.15 10.01 -2.35
C ALA A 193 8.29 11.27 -2.33
N LEU A 194 7.28 11.25 -1.47
CA LEU A 194 6.41 12.36 -1.13
C LEU A 194 6.73 12.83 0.28
N VAL A 195 6.84 14.14 0.42
CA VAL A 195 6.98 14.81 1.71
C VAL A 195 5.84 15.80 1.84
N VAL A 196 5.05 15.67 2.91
CA VAL A 196 3.98 16.62 3.21
C VAL A 196 4.37 17.48 4.38
N ALA A 197 4.27 18.78 4.17
CA ALA A 197 4.43 19.78 5.20
C ALA A 197 3.17 20.63 5.33
N SER A 198 2.85 21.04 6.55
CA SER A 198 1.73 21.94 6.83
C SER A 198 2.14 23.13 7.67
N GLY A 199 1.30 24.16 7.60
CA GLY A 199 1.39 25.33 8.47
C GLY A 199 0.13 26.18 8.38
N THR A 200 0.27 27.49 8.44
CA THR A 200 -0.88 28.40 8.57
C THR A 200 -1.74 28.50 7.31
N GLN A 201 -1.20 28.12 6.15
CA GLN A 201 -1.85 28.22 4.83
C GLN A 201 -2.38 26.87 4.32
N GLY A 202 -2.43 25.83 5.16
CA GLY A 202 -2.78 24.47 4.76
C GLY A 202 -1.54 23.59 4.57
N SER A 203 -1.57 22.73 3.56
CA SER A 203 -0.51 21.75 3.28
C SER A 203 0.13 21.95 1.91
N ILE A 204 1.42 21.65 1.84
CA ILE A 204 2.18 21.43 0.62
C ILE A 204 2.63 19.97 0.56
N ILE A 205 2.53 19.38 -0.62
CA ILE A 205 2.99 18.04 -0.93
C ILE A 205 4.11 18.18 -1.95
N GLU A 206 5.33 17.81 -1.58
CA GLU A 206 6.50 17.85 -2.46
C GLU A 206 6.84 16.46 -2.96
N CYS A 207 7.07 16.35 -4.27
CA CYS A 207 7.55 15.14 -4.93
C CYS A 207 9.06 15.23 -5.16
N TRP A 208 9.78 14.20 -4.75
CA TRP A 208 11.22 14.09 -4.79
C TRP A 208 11.63 12.81 -5.53
N GLU A 209 12.65 12.89 -6.38
CA GLU A 209 13.21 11.75 -7.12
C GLU A 209 14.68 11.56 -6.80
N LEU A 210 15.10 10.30 -6.62
CA LEU A 210 16.47 9.89 -6.41
C LEU A 210 17.14 9.62 -7.76
N LYS A 211 17.98 10.55 -8.21
CA LYS A 211 18.67 10.47 -9.50
C LYS A 211 20.16 10.19 -9.33
N GLU A 212 20.73 9.45 -10.27
CA GLU A 212 22.18 9.30 -10.39
C GLU A 212 22.75 10.49 -11.17
N LYS A 213 23.64 11.25 -10.52
CA LYS A 213 24.29 12.41 -11.12
C LYS A 213 25.80 12.20 -11.21
N PRO A 214 26.42 12.61 -12.34
CA PRO A 214 27.86 12.58 -12.45
C PRO A 214 28.49 13.59 -11.48
N ILE A 215 29.53 13.17 -10.78
CA ILE A 215 30.31 14.02 -9.88
C ILE A 215 31.45 14.65 -10.68
N GLU A 216 31.54 15.97 -10.65
CA GLU A 216 32.69 16.67 -11.20
C GLU A 216 33.89 16.57 -10.25
N VAL A 217 34.81 15.67 -10.57
CA VAL A 217 36.06 15.52 -9.82
C VAL A 217 37.05 16.60 -10.24
N HIS A 218 37.58 17.33 -9.25
CA HIS A 218 38.60 18.36 -9.46
C HIS A 218 39.85 17.79 -10.16
N SER A 219 40.48 18.61 -11.01
CA SER A 219 41.62 18.22 -11.86
C SER A 219 42.80 17.64 -11.07
N VAL A 220 43.05 18.13 -9.85
CA VAL A 220 44.10 17.61 -8.95
C VAL A 220 43.92 16.12 -8.66
N PHE A 221 42.70 15.64 -8.37
CA PHE A 221 42.46 14.23 -8.09
C PHE A 221 42.54 13.37 -9.36
N LYS A 222 42.13 13.91 -10.51
CA LYS A 222 42.31 13.26 -11.81
C LYS A 222 43.79 13.05 -12.14
N ASN A 223 44.65 14.03 -11.81
CA ASN A 223 46.09 13.96 -12.02
C ASN A 223 46.80 12.99 -11.06
N LEU A 224 46.32 12.85 -9.81
CA LEU A 224 46.87 11.92 -8.83
C LEU A 224 46.51 10.45 -9.14
N TYR A 225 45.40 10.20 -9.82
CA TYR A 225 44.92 8.86 -10.19
C TYR A 225 44.56 8.77 -11.68
N PRO A 226 45.56 8.88 -12.59
CA PRO A 226 45.32 8.93 -14.03
C PRO A 226 44.64 7.67 -14.57
N SER A 227 44.88 6.50 -13.97
CA SER A 227 44.22 5.24 -14.33
C SER A 227 42.72 5.17 -13.99
N LYS A 228 42.20 6.11 -13.19
CA LYS A 228 40.78 6.23 -12.84
C LYS A 228 40.15 7.53 -13.36
N ALA A 229 40.92 8.36 -14.07
CA ALA A 229 40.48 9.69 -14.49
C ALA A 229 39.38 9.68 -15.57
N GLU A 230 39.24 8.58 -16.32
CA GLU A 230 38.21 8.40 -17.36
C GLU A 230 36.90 7.83 -16.83
N GLN A 231 36.85 7.34 -15.58
CA GLN A 231 35.64 6.74 -15.04
C GLN A 231 34.67 7.86 -14.58
N ILE A 232 33.47 7.90 -15.15
CA ILE A 232 32.39 8.76 -14.67
C ILE A 232 31.96 8.22 -13.30
N ILE A 233 32.27 8.98 -12.25
CA ILE A 233 31.80 8.69 -10.90
C ILE A 233 30.41 9.31 -10.77
N THR A 234 29.42 8.51 -10.38
CA THR A 234 28.07 8.99 -10.11
C THR A 234 27.76 8.92 -8.62
N GLU A 235 26.94 9.85 -8.15
CA GLU A 235 26.29 9.79 -6.84
C GLU A 235 24.77 9.76 -7.00
N LYS A 236 24.08 9.13 -6.05
CA LYS A 236 22.63 9.24 -5.95
C LYS A 236 22.29 10.51 -5.17
N ARG A 237 21.31 11.27 -5.64
CA ARG A 237 20.87 12.49 -4.97
C ARG A 237 19.37 12.69 -5.13
N TRP A 238 18.73 13.13 -4.06
CA TRP A 238 17.33 13.54 -4.08
C TRP A 238 17.18 14.89 -4.77
N GLU A 239 16.24 14.96 -5.70
CA GLU A 239 15.93 16.14 -6.50
C GLU A 239 14.46 16.47 -6.36
N PHE A 240 14.17 17.74 -6.09
CA PHE A 240 12.81 18.25 -6.13
C PHE A 240 12.29 18.20 -7.57
N VAL A 241 11.10 17.63 -7.76
CA VAL A 241 10.46 17.49 -9.07
C VAL A 241 9.30 18.47 -9.21
N SER A 242 8.35 18.39 -8.30
CA SER A 242 7.10 19.15 -8.36
C SER A 242 6.44 19.23 -6.98
N ASN A 243 5.41 20.07 -6.86
CA ASN A 243 4.59 20.13 -5.66
C ASN A 243 3.11 20.35 -5.99
N ALA A 244 2.26 20.06 -5.01
CA ALA A 244 0.87 20.52 -4.98
C ALA A 244 0.61 21.24 -3.66
N ILE A 245 -0.13 22.34 -3.73
CA ILE A 245 -0.51 23.15 -2.56
C ILE A 245 -2.03 23.05 -2.39
N SER A 246 -2.48 22.92 -1.15
CA SER A 246 -3.89 22.99 -0.79
C SER A 246 -4.06 23.84 0.46
N THR A 247 -5.13 24.63 0.50
CA THR A 247 -5.55 25.39 1.70
C THR A 247 -6.08 24.47 2.80
N ALA A 248 -6.48 23.25 2.43
CA ALA A 248 -6.86 22.19 3.36
C ALA A 248 -5.66 21.36 3.80
N PHE A 249 -5.71 20.84 5.03
CA PHE A 249 -4.66 19.97 5.55
C PHE A 249 -4.77 18.57 4.95
N VAL A 250 -3.65 17.96 4.59
CA VAL A 250 -3.61 16.54 4.21
C VAL A 250 -3.86 15.70 5.45
N THR A 251 -4.74 14.69 5.34
CA THR A 251 -5.07 13.79 6.44
C THR A 251 -4.52 12.39 6.24
N SER A 252 -4.45 11.90 5.00
CA SER A 252 -3.81 10.64 4.65
C SER A 252 -3.39 10.60 3.17
N ILE A 253 -2.44 9.72 2.86
CA ILE A 253 -1.86 9.53 1.53
C ILE A 253 -1.74 8.03 1.27
N SER A 254 -2.18 7.61 0.08
CA SER A 254 -1.93 6.27 -0.41
C SER A 254 -1.21 6.29 -1.75
N THR A 255 -0.28 5.35 -1.89
CA THR A 255 0.46 5.07 -3.12
C THR A 255 0.41 3.56 -3.39
N PRO A 256 0.67 3.09 -4.62
CA PRO A 256 0.62 1.66 -4.93
C PRO A 256 1.71 0.89 -4.17
N ASN A 257 1.35 -0.26 -3.62
CA ASN A 257 2.29 -1.08 -2.83
C ASN A 257 3.38 -1.74 -3.70
N SER A 258 3.03 -2.12 -4.93
CA SER A 258 3.94 -2.72 -5.92
C SER A 258 3.54 -2.28 -7.33
N LEU A 259 4.46 -2.41 -8.27
CA LEU A 259 4.25 -2.12 -9.68
C LEU A 259 4.02 -3.42 -10.45
N LEU A 260 2.88 -3.51 -11.13
CA LEU A 260 2.52 -4.64 -11.99
C LEU A 260 3.29 -4.64 -13.32
N PHE A 261 3.73 -3.46 -13.76
CA PHE A 261 4.42 -3.25 -15.03
C PHE A 261 5.76 -2.56 -14.80
N GLU A 262 6.79 -2.97 -15.54
CA GLU A 262 8.05 -2.22 -15.65
C GLU A 262 8.07 -1.45 -16.96
N ILE A 263 7.34 -0.34 -16.99
CA ILE A 263 7.35 0.63 -18.10
C ILE A 263 8.08 1.90 -17.68
N ASN A 264 8.76 2.57 -18.61
CA ASN A 264 9.43 3.83 -18.35
C ASN A 264 8.85 4.93 -19.28
N PRO A 265 8.15 5.95 -18.76
CA PRO A 265 7.89 6.22 -17.34
C PRO A 265 6.83 5.29 -16.72
N LEU A 266 6.92 5.13 -15.40
CA LEU A 266 5.99 4.32 -14.61
C LEU A 266 4.68 5.07 -14.36
N SER A 267 3.57 4.55 -14.90
CA SER A 267 2.24 5.08 -14.61
C SER A 267 1.71 4.56 -13.28
N SER A 268 1.33 5.47 -12.39
CA SER A 268 0.70 5.17 -11.10
C SER A 268 -0.08 6.36 -10.55
N TYR A 269 -1.02 6.08 -9.65
CA TYR A 269 -1.81 7.11 -8.97
C TYR A 269 -1.26 7.36 -7.58
N ILE A 270 -1.27 8.62 -7.19
CA ILE A 270 -1.12 9.05 -5.80
C ILE A 270 -2.48 9.54 -5.36
N MET A 271 -3.02 8.96 -4.28
CA MET A 271 -4.28 9.37 -3.68
C MET A 271 -4.00 10.16 -2.42
N VAL A 272 -4.66 11.31 -2.26
CA VAL A 272 -4.48 12.20 -1.11
C VAL A 272 -5.85 12.61 -0.57
N ALA A 273 -6.06 12.36 0.70
CA ALA A 273 -7.24 12.82 1.43
C ALA A 273 -6.94 14.13 2.17
N PHE A 274 -7.92 15.03 2.18
CA PHE A 274 -7.80 16.36 2.76
C PHE A 274 -8.86 16.59 3.85
N SER A 275 -8.57 17.54 4.74
CA SER A 275 -9.44 17.96 5.84
C SER A 275 -10.71 18.67 5.37
N ASP A 276 -10.76 19.10 4.10
CA ASP A 276 -11.94 19.66 3.44
C ASP A 276 -12.88 18.59 2.86
N HIS A 277 -12.68 17.32 3.26
CA HIS A 277 -13.49 16.17 2.85
C HIS A 277 -13.29 15.75 1.39
N SER A 278 -12.28 16.32 0.72
CA SER A 278 -11.92 15.91 -0.64
C SER A 278 -10.88 14.78 -0.63
N ILE A 279 -11.02 13.84 -1.56
CA ILE A 279 -9.97 12.90 -1.95
C ILE A 279 -9.56 13.27 -3.37
N LYS A 280 -8.29 13.62 -3.57
CA LYS A 280 -7.73 13.98 -4.87
C LYS A 280 -6.77 12.91 -5.35
N SER A 281 -6.80 12.62 -6.64
CA SER A 281 -5.82 11.76 -7.30
C SER A 281 -4.82 12.60 -8.09
N TYR A 282 -3.59 12.13 -8.18
CA TYR A 282 -2.50 12.75 -8.92
C TYR A 282 -1.75 11.71 -9.75
N TYR A 283 -1.27 12.12 -10.93
CA TYR A 283 -0.31 11.32 -11.69
C TYR A 283 1.04 11.27 -10.98
N ARG A 284 1.70 10.10 -10.95
CA ARG A 284 3.07 10.02 -10.46
C ARG A 284 4.05 10.86 -11.29
N GLU A 285 3.96 10.84 -12.62
CA GLU A 285 5.05 11.37 -13.47
C GLU A 285 5.22 12.89 -13.35
N ASN A 286 4.13 13.62 -13.18
CA ASN A 286 4.13 15.09 -13.20
C ASN A 286 3.38 15.72 -12.03
N PHE A 287 2.82 14.90 -11.13
CA PHE A 287 2.02 15.34 -10.00
C PHE A 287 0.85 16.25 -10.37
N GLN A 288 0.33 16.11 -11.60
CA GLN A 288 -0.86 16.82 -12.04
C GLN A 288 -2.12 16.18 -11.43
N PRO A 289 -3.09 17.00 -10.99
CA PRO A 289 -4.35 16.49 -10.45
C PRO A 289 -5.16 15.80 -11.55
N LEU A 290 -5.75 14.67 -11.19
CA LEU A 290 -6.49 13.77 -12.07
C LEU A 290 -8.00 13.93 -11.85
N ASN A 291 -8.45 13.57 -10.65
CA ASN A 291 -9.84 13.62 -10.23
C ASN A 291 -9.93 14.11 -8.79
N MET A 292 -11.13 14.55 -8.40
CA MET A 292 -11.48 14.88 -7.04
C MET A 292 -12.83 14.26 -6.70
N ILE A 293 -12.90 13.64 -5.53
CA ILE A 293 -14.13 13.17 -4.92
C ILE A 293 -14.41 14.07 -3.72
N ASP A 294 -15.57 14.72 -3.71
CA ASP A 294 -16.09 15.40 -2.52
C ASP A 294 -17.02 14.42 -1.77
N LEU A 295 -16.58 13.97 -0.60
CA LEU A 295 -17.34 13.03 0.21
C LEU A 295 -18.64 13.63 0.74
N LYS A 296 -18.71 14.94 1.00
CA LYS A 296 -19.95 15.58 1.43
C LYS A 296 -20.99 15.52 0.34
N ALA A 297 -20.59 15.80 -0.90
CA ALA A 297 -21.48 15.69 -2.05
C ALA A 297 -21.94 14.24 -2.28
N ALA A 298 -21.03 13.27 -2.13
CA ALA A 298 -21.35 11.85 -2.27
C ALA A 298 -22.36 11.36 -1.20
N LEU A 299 -22.18 11.75 0.06
CA LEU A 299 -23.02 11.31 1.18
C LEU A 299 -24.39 11.98 1.23
N LYS A 300 -24.53 13.22 0.72
CA LYS A 300 -25.84 13.89 0.62
C LYS A 300 -26.83 13.15 -0.26
N ILE A 301 -26.35 12.37 -1.22
CA ILE A 301 -27.20 11.49 -2.05
C ILE A 301 -27.82 10.40 -1.16
N ASP A 302 -27.04 9.79 -0.27
CA ASP A 302 -27.49 8.69 0.58
C ASP A 302 -28.35 9.15 1.77
N LEU A 303 -28.14 10.34 2.32
CA LEU A 303 -28.94 10.90 3.42
C LEU A 303 -30.38 11.27 3.04
N SER A 304 -30.67 11.40 1.74
CA SER A 304 -32.06 11.51 1.24
C SER A 304 -32.84 10.20 1.36
N SER A 305 -32.13 9.08 1.55
CA SER A 305 -32.67 7.79 1.94
C SER A 305 -32.47 7.58 3.44
N ASN A 306 -33.45 6.97 4.12
CA ASN A 306 -33.49 6.79 5.58
C ASN A 306 -32.28 6.01 6.12
N THR A 307 -31.15 6.67 6.32
CA THR A 307 -29.94 6.11 6.94
C THR A 307 -29.95 6.38 8.44
N SER A 308 -29.46 5.42 9.22
CA SER A 308 -29.42 5.41 10.69
C SER A 308 -28.65 6.59 11.32
N LEU A 309 -27.83 7.31 10.53
CA LEU A 309 -27.07 8.48 10.97
C LEU A 309 -27.93 9.73 11.23
N GLY A 310 -29.01 9.93 10.46
CA GLY A 310 -29.91 11.08 10.62
C GLY A 310 -30.74 11.08 11.91
N GLN A 311 -30.67 10.00 12.70
CA GLN A 311 -31.40 9.87 13.96
C GLN A 311 -30.61 10.35 15.19
N TYR A 312 -29.29 10.51 15.08
CA TYR A 312 -28.42 10.76 16.24
C TYR A 312 -27.66 12.09 16.19
N PHE A 313 -27.56 12.72 15.03
CA PHE A 313 -26.79 13.96 14.84
C PHE A 313 -27.63 15.01 14.14
N THR A 314 -27.45 16.27 14.53
CA THR A 314 -28.05 17.40 13.82
C THR A 314 -27.36 17.60 12.47
N GLN A 315 -28.07 18.14 11.48
CA GLN A 315 -27.53 18.40 10.13
C GLN A 315 -26.25 19.28 10.18
N GLU A 316 -26.14 20.20 11.14
CA GLU A 316 -24.95 21.03 11.37
C GLU A 316 -23.75 20.23 11.91
N GLU A 317 -23.97 19.28 12.83
CA GLU A 317 -22.92 18.39 13.34
C GLU A 317 -22.43 17.40 12.25
N ILE A 318 -23.34 17.01 11.33
CA ILE A 318 -23.05 16.21 10.14
C ILE A 318 -22.18 16.99 9.15
N ASP A 319 -22.45 18.28 8.96
CA ASP A 319 -21.70 19.10 8.02
C ASP A 319 -20.32 19.55 8.55
N GLU A 320 -20.09 19.68 9.86
CA GLU A 320 -18.79 20.17 10.40
C GLU A 320 -17.76 19.09 10.76
N LYS A 321 -18.16 17.87 11.15
CA LYS A 321 -17.20 16.85 11.64
C LYS A 321 -17.37 15.45 11.04
N ILE A 322 -18.51 15.12 10.42
CA ILE A 322 -18.88 13.71 10.11
C ILE A 322 -18.15 13.06 8.94
N THR A 323 -17.24 13.76 8.25
CA THR A 323 -16.68 13.29 6.97
C THR A 323 -15.18 13.50 6.79
N ILE A 324 -14.42 13.70 7.88
CA ILE A 324 -12.95 13.77 7.76
C ILE A 324 -12.40 12.36 7.60
N VAL A 325 -11.82 12.10 6.43
CA VAL A 325 -11.10 10.86 6.14
C VAL A 325 -9.83 10.82 6.98
N ARG A 326 -9.67 9.74 7.74
CA ARG A 326 -8.52 9.50 8.62
C ARG A 326 -7.46 8.66 7.95
N ASP A 327 -7.87 7.69 7.15
CA ASP A 327 -6.92 6.89 6.40
C ASP A 327 -7.47 6.46 5.04
N ILE A 328 -6.57 6.28 4.09
CA ILE A 328 -6.87 5.78 2.75
C ILE A 328 -5.85 4.72 2.34
N GLN A 329 -6.31 3.69 1.65
CA GLN A 329 -5.43 2.64 1.14
C GLN A 329 -5.87 2.13 -0.23
N ILE A 330 -4.95 2.19 -1.18
CA ILE A 330 -5.08 1.57 -2.51
C ILE A 330 -4.86 0.07 -2.35
N THR A 331 -5.77 -0.71 -2.93
CA THR A 331 -5.67 -2.17 -3.00
C THR A 331 -4.50 -2.62 -3.87
N TRP A 332 -4.04 -3.87 -3.71
CA TRP A 332 -2.84 -4.35 -4.41
C TRP A 332 -2.97 -4.28 -5.94
N SER A 333 -4.16 -4.52 -6.49
CA SER A 333 -4.43 -4.44 -7.93
C SER A 333 -4.59 -3.01 -8.44
N SER A 334 -4.63 -2.03 -7.52
CA SER A 334 -4.98 -0.64 -7.78
C SER A 334 -6.37 -0.44 -8.41
N CYS A 335 -7.26 -1.43 -8.31
CA CYS A 335 -8.63 -1.36 -8.85
C CYS A 335 -9.65 -0.85 -7.82
N ALA A 336 -9.25 -0.66 -6.56
CA ALA A 336 -10.10 -0.08 -5.52
C ALA A 336 -9.30 0.79 -4.53
N LEU A 337 -9.97 1.79 -3.97
CA LEU A 337 -9.53 2.59 -2.84
C LEU A 337 -10.47 2.36 -1.67
N VAL A 338 -9.90 2.06 -0.50
CA VAL A 338 -10.65 2.00 0.77
C VAL A 338 -10.30 3.25 1.56
N ALA A 339 -11.31 3.92 2.12
CA ALA A 339 -11.12 5.05 3.03
C ALA A 339 -11.86 4.81 4.35
N ILE A 340 -11.28 5.26 5.46
CA ILE A 340 -11.90 5.20 6.78
C ILE A 340 -12.03 6.62 7.31
N ASP A 341 -13.21 7.00 7.76
CA ASP A 341 -13.44 8.30 8.38
C ASP A 341 -13.32 8.29 9.90
N CYS A 342 -13.43 9.47 10.52
CA CYS A 342 -13.37 9.64 11.96
C CYS A 342 -14.52 8.99 12.75
N TYR A 343 -15.54 8.42 12.10
CA TYR A 343 -16.63 7.66 12.69
C TYR A 343 -16.47 6.15 12.46
N SER A 344 -15.30 5.71 11.99
CA SER A 344 -15.02 4.31 11.63
C SER A 344 -15.92 3.78 10.51
N GLN A 345 -16.48 4.65 9.66
CA GLN A 345 -17.17 4.21 8.45
C GLN A 345 -16.14 3.88 7.38
N ILE A 346 -16.42 2.82 6.63
CA ILE A 346 -15.57 2.35 5.54
C ILE A 346 -16.23 2.75 4.22
N HIS A 347 -15.51 3.54 3.43
CA HIS A 347 -15.91 3.98 2.10
C HIS A 347 -15.10 3.21 1.07
N LEU A 348 -15.76 2.68 0.04
CA LEU A 348 -15.12 1.89 -1.02
C LEU A 348 -15.33 2.59 -2.38
N PHE A 349 -14.23 2.91 -3.04
CA PHE A 349 -14.24 3.52 -4.37
C PHE A 349 -13.66 2.55 -5.39
N ARG A 350 -14.33 2.44 -6.54
CA ARG A 350 -13.79 1.73 -7.70
C ARG A 350 -12.81 2.63 -8.43
N LEU A 351 -11.63 2.10 -8.74
CA LEU A 351 -10.60 2.79 -9.50
C LEU A 351 -10.50 2.18 -10.90
N PRO A 352 -10.34 3.00 -11.94
CA PRO A 352 -10.07 2.49 -13.28
C PRO A 352 -8.69 1.79 -13.33
N PRO A 353 -8.48 0.83 -14.24
CA PRO A 353 -7.19 0.21 -14.49
C PRO A 353 -6.05 1.22 -14.70
N MET A 354 -4.86 0.89 -14.18
CA MET A 354 -3.68 1.75 -14.28
C MET A 354 -3.16 1.96 -15.70
N ILE A 355 -3.33 0.97 -16.60
CA ILE A 355 -2.86 1.06 -17.99
C ILE A 355 -3.69 2.08 -18.80
N GLU A 356 -4.97 2.20 -18.48
CA GLU A 356 -5.93 3.05 -19.19
C GLU A 356 -6.64 3.92 -18.16
N PRO A 357 -5.97 4.97 -17.63
CA PRO A 357 -6.64 5.92 -16.75
C PRO A 357 -7.94 6.37 -17.39
N PHE A 358 -9.02 6.33 -16.60
CA PHE A 358 -10.40 6.70 -16.99
C PHE A 358 -11.16 5.69 -17.87
N GLY A 359 -10.52 4.62 -18.35
CA GLY A 359 -11.20 3.54 -19.06
C GLY A 359 -11.96 2.62 -18.08
N PRO A 360 -13.14 2.09 -18.45
CA PRO A 360 -13.71 0.97 -17.71
C PRO A 360 -12.81 -0.26 -17.86
N MET A 361 -12.83 -1.15 -16.86
CA MET A 361 -12.10 -2.41 -16.95
C MET A 361 -12.52 -3.22 -18.19
N SER A 362 -11.56 -3.50 -19.07
CA SER A 362 -11.77 -4.36 -20.23
C SER A 362 -11.77 -5.83 -19.82
N ILE A 363 -12.43 -6.68 -20.62
CA ILE A 363 -12.48 -8.13 -20.37
C ILE A 363 -11.06 -8.74 -20.40
N ASN A 364 -10.22 -8.29 -21.33
CA ASN A 364 -8.84 -8.79 -21.47
C ASN A 364 -8.00 -8.41 -20.25
N TYR A 365 -8.14 -7.18 -19.76
CA TYR A 365 -7.43 -6.74 -18.57
C TYR A 365 -7.93 -7.46 -17.31
N ALA A 366 -9.24 -7.65 -17.16
CA ALA A 366 -9.80 -8.44 -16.07
C ALA A 366 -9.25 -9.87 -16.06
N GLN A 367 -9.21 -10.52 -17.23
CA GLN A 367 -8.61 -11.85 -17.39
C GLN A 367 -7.14 -11.86 -16.97
N LEU A 368 -6.34 -10.92 -17.47
CA LEU A 368 -4.92 -10.80 -17.13
C LEU A 368 -4.70 -10.63 -15.62
N MET A 369 -5.52 -9.81 -14.96
CA MET A 369 -5.42 -9.58 -13.52
C MET A 369 -5.84 -10.82 -12.70
N LEU A 370 -6.83 -11.58 -13.14
CA LEU A 370 -7.20 -12.86 -12.52
C LEU A 370 -6.09 -13.91 -12.70
N GLU A 371 -5.48 -13.98 -13.89
CA GLU A 371 -4.30 -14.82 -14.15
C GLU A 371 -3.10 -14.39 -13.30
N TYR A 372 -2.89 -13.09 -13.09
CA TYR A 372 -1.84 -12.59 -12.21
C TYR A 372 -2.10 -12.98 -10.76
N ALA A 373 -3.32 -12.78 -10.27
CA ALA A 373 -3.73 -13.12 -8.91
C ALA A 373 -3.54 -14.63 -8.62
N LEU A 374 -3.86 -15.49 -9.60
CA LEU A 374 -3.62 -16.92 -9.56
C LEU A 374 -2.17 -17.28 -9.24
N ILE A 375 -1.21 -16.65 -9.94
CA ILE A 375 0.21 -16.99 -9.84
C ILE A 375 0.87 -16.32 -8.64
N SER A 376 0.44 -15.11 -8.33
CA SER A 376 0.96 -14.34 -7.19
C SER A 376 0.36 -14.76 -5.86
N GLY A 377 -0.77 -15.47 -5.87
CA GLY A 377 -1.53 -15.83 -4.67
C GLY A 377 -2.28 -14.63 -4.05
N ASN A 378 -2.43 -13.54 -4.80
CA ASN A 378 -3.19 -12.37 -4.35
C ASN A 378 -4.70 -12.63 -4.42
N ASP A 379 -5.45 -11.98 -3.54
CA ASP A 379 -6.92 -12.05 -3.53
C ASP A 379 -7.50 -11.29 -4.75
N ILE A 380 -8.60 -11.79 -5.31
CA ILE A 380 -9.23 -11.27 -6.52
C ILE A 380 -10.36 -10.27 -6.25
N TRP A 381 -10.79 -10.07 -5.00
CA TRP A 381 -12.03 -9.35 -4.69
C TRP A 381 -12.11 -7.95 -5.32
N ASP A 382 -11.00 -7.20 -5.33
CA ASP A 382 -10.89 -5.83 -5.83
C ASP A 382 -10.93 -5.77 -7.37
N ILE A 383 -10.47 -6.83 -8.04
CA ILE A 383 -10.67 -7.05 -9.47
C ILE A 383 -12.15 -7.29 -9.75
N LEU A 384 -12.79 -8.18 -8.97
CA LEU A 384 -14.16 -8.60 -9.21
C LEU A 384 -15.18 -7.46 -9.14
N ILE A 385 -15.01 -6.50 -8.21
CA ILE A 385 -15.95 -5.37 -8.08
C ILE A 385 -15.97 -4.45 -9.31
N ASN A 386 -14.96 -4.52 -10.18
CA ASN A 386 -14.86 -3.72 -11.41
C ASN A 386 -15.41 -4.43 -12.65
N ILE A 387 -15.76 -5.72 -12.54
CA ILE A 387 -16.31 -6.50 -13.65
C ILE A 387 -17.80 -6.18 -13.80
N LYS A 388 -18.21 -5.81 -15.02
CA LYS A 388 -19.63 -5.60 -15.34
C LYS A 388 -20.34 -6.96 -15.44
N PRO A 389 -21.57 -7.10 -14.93
CA PRO A 389 -22.31 -8.38 -14.96
C PRO A 389 -22.37 -9.03 -16.34
N GLN A 390 -22.59 -8.23 -17.38
CA GLN A 390 -22.65 -8.66 -18.79
C GLN A 390 -21.36 -9.30 -19.34
N PHE A 391 -20.21 -9.14 -18.66
CA PHE A 391 -18.92 -9.66 -19.12
C PHE A 391 -18.53 -10.97 -18.46
N VAL A 392 -19.34 -11.45 -17.52
CA VAL A 392 -18.95 -12.54 -16.62
C VAL A 392 -18.90 -13.88 -17.32
N GLU A 393 -19.91 -14.21 -18.13
CA GLU A 393 -19.92 -15.47 -18.88
C GLU A 393 -18.72 -15.52 -19.84
N THR A 394 -18.52 -14.45 -20.61
CA THR A 394 -17.38 -14.32 -21.52
C THR A 394 -16.03 -14.41 -20.80
N LEU A 395 -15.92 -13.83 -19.61
CA LEU A 395 -14.69 -13.91 -18.81
C LEU A 395 -14.47 -15.33 -18.28
N CYS A 396 -15.52 -16.01 -17.84
CA CYS A 396 -15.45 -17.41 -17.41
C CYS A 396 -14.98 -18.32 -18.55
N ASP A 397 -15.53 -18.14 -19.75
CA ASP A 397 -15.14 -18.92 -20.93
C ASP A 397 -13.66 -18.69 -21.28
N LYS A 398 -13.22 -17.43 -21.30
CA LYS A 398 -11.81 -17.08 -21.57
C LYS A 398 -10.85 -17.67 -20.54
N VAL A 399 -11.18 -17.55 -19.25
CA VAL A 399 -10.37 -18.11 -18.16
C VAL A 399 -10.32 -19.65 -18.26
N ALA A 400 -11.42 -20.30 -18.61
CA ALA A 400 -11.47 -21.75 -18.81
C ALA A 400 -10.63 -22.19 -20.01
N GLU A 401 -10.71 -21.48 -21.15
CA GLU A 401 -9.90 -21.77 -22.35
C GLU A 401 -8.39 -21.67 -22.05
N THR A 402 -7.96 -20.62 -21.36
CA THR A 402 -6.54 -20.47 -20.96
C THR A 402 -6.10 -21.59 -20.03
N SER A 403 -6.97 -22.04 -19.12
CA SER A 403 -6.66 -23.15 -18.23
C SER A 403 -6.36 -24.44 -19.00
N CYS A 404 -7.16 -24.74 -20.03
CA CYS A 404 -6.95 -25.89 -20.91
C CYS A 404 -5.63 -25.81 -21.69
N LYS A 405 -5.23 -24.60 -22.13
CA LYS A 405 -3.95 -24.38 -22.84
C LYS A 405 -2.73 -24.56 -21.94
N SER A 406 -2.87 -24.28 -20.64
CA SER A 406 -1.74 -24.29 -19.70
C SER A 406 -1.26 -25.68 -19.28
N GLY A 407 -2.10 -26.71 -19.40
CA GLY A 407 -1.77 -28.09 -19.02
C GLY A 407 -1.52 -28.32 -17.51
N ASP A 408 -1.66 -27.29 -16.67
CA ASP A 408 -1.44 -27.36 -15.22
C ASP A 408 -2.76 -27.62 -14.47
N PHE A 409 -2.84 -28.77 -13.83
CA PHE A 409 -4.01 -29.23 -13.09
C PHE A 409 -4.38 -28.33 -11.89
N TYR A 410 -3.38 -27.71 -11.22
CA TYR A 410 -3.63 -26.82 -10.08
C TYR A 410 -4.22 -25.49 -10.54
N ALA A 411 -3.63 -24.89 -11.58
CA ALA A 411 -4.16 -23.70 -12.22
C ALA A 411 -5.60 -23.92 -12.73
N MET A 412 -5.87 -25.07 -13.35
CA MET A 412 -7.21 -25.45 -13.81
C MET A 412 -8.24 -25.48 -12.67
N LYS A 413 -7.91 -26.11 -11.53
CA LYS A 413 -8.82 -26.16 -10.38
C LYS A 413 -9.11 -24.78 -9.80
N MET A 414 -8.10 -23.94 -9.67
CA MET A 414 -8.26 -22.61 -9.09
C MET A 414 -8.99 -21.66 -10.06
N LEU A 415 -8.68 -21.67 -11.35
CA LEU A 415 -9.42 -20.89 -12.35
C LEU A 415 -10.89 -21.32 -12.45
N ASN A 416 -11.17 -22.62 -12.33
CA ASN A 416 -12.54 -23.11 -12.25
C ASN A 416 -13.24 -22.65 -10.95
N ALA A 417 -12.55 -22.67 -9.81
CA ALA A 417 -13.09 -22.16 -8.56
C ALA A 417 -13.38 -20.65 -8.63
N ILE A 418 -12.52 -19.87 -9.28
CA ILE A 418 -12.73 -18.44 -9.57
C ILE A 418 -13.98 -18.28 -10.44
N SER A 419 -14.08 -19.01 -11.55
CA SER A 419 -15.25 -18.97 -12.44
C SER A 419 -16.55 -19.28 -11.69
N GLU A 420 -16.57 -20.35 -10.89
CA GLU A 420 -17.74 -20.72 -10.09
C GLU A 420 -18.07 -19.68 -9.01
N THR A 421 -17.07 -19.07 -8.39
CA THR A 421 -17.27 -17.98 -7.42
C THR A 421 -17.90 -16.76 -8.08
N ILE A 422 -17.40 -16.36 -9.25
CA ILE A 422 -17.96 -15.25 -10.03
C ILE A 422 -19.41 -15.54 -10.41
N LYS A 423 -19.70 -16.75 -10.92
CA LYS A 423 -21.07 -17.17 -11.25
C LYS A 423 -21.99 -17.13 -10.04
N ARG A 424 -21.54 -17.58 -8.86
CA ARG A 424 -22.34 -17.56 -7.62
C ARG A 424 -22.64 -16.14 -7.14
N LEU A 425 -21.64 -15.26 -7.12
CA LEU A 425 -21.79 -13.87 -6.72
C LEU A 425 -22.82 -13.12 -7.59
N ILE A 426 -22.97 -13.52 -8.85
CA ILE A 426 -23.89 -12.87 -9.79
C ILE A 426 -25.24 -13.55 -9.86
N ARG A 427 -25.30 -14.89 -9.75
CA ARG A 427 -26.58 -15.61 -9.68
C ARG A 427 -27.38 -15.27 -8.43
N ALA A 428 -26.72 -14.95 -7.31
CA ALA A 428 -27.39 -14.38 -6.14
C ALA A 428 -28.15 -13.07 -6.45
N ARG A 429 -27.73 -12.33 -7.49
CA ARG A 429 -28.38 -11.11 -7.98
C ARG A 429 -29.50 -11.37 -8.99
N GLU A 430 -29.48 -12.50 -9.70
CA GLU A 430 -30.48 -12.87 -10.71
C GLU A 430 -31.65 -13.67 -10.10
N TYR A 431 -31.42 -14.38 -8.99
CA TYR A 431 -32.46 -15.08 -8.23
C TYR A 431 -33.14 -14.17 -7.20
N HIS A 432 -33.80 -13.11 -7.66
CA HIS A 432 -34.76 -12.38 -6.84
C HIS A 432 -36.06 -13.18 -6.67
N GLU A 433 -36.06 -14.16 -5.78
CA GLU A 433 -37.27 -14.59 -5.06
C GLU A 433 -37.09 -14.57 -3.52
N ASN A 434 -35.85 -14.62 -3.02
CA ASN A 434 -35.57 -14.49 -1.59
C ASN A 434 -34.63 -13.29 -1.34
N GLU A 435 -34.96 -12.47 -0.34
CA GLU A 435 -34.11 -11.37 0.13
C GLU A 435 -32.73 -11.90 0.51
N GLY A 436 -31.69 -11.39 -0.14
CA GLY A 436 -30.31 -11.78 0.12
C GLY A 436 -29.84 -11.39 1.53
N PRO A 437 -28.62 -11.79 1.91
CA PRO A 437 -28.12 -11.59 3.26
C PRO A 437 -27.92 -10.11 3.58
N ALA A 438 -27.65 -9.28 2.57
CA ALA A 438 -27.52 -7.83 2.71
C ALA A 438 -28.87 -7.13 2.94
N GLU A 439 -29.91 -7.54 2.21
CA GLU A 439 -31.27 -7.03 2.33
C GLU A 439 -31.88 -7.44 3.67
N LYS A 440 -31.69 -8.70 4.08
CA LYS A 440 -32.14 -9.23 5.36
C LYS A 440 -31.40 -8.60 6.55
N LEU A 441 -30.10 -8.34 6.40
CA LEU A 441 -29.31 -7.58 7.38
C LEU A 441 -29.83 -6.14 7.52
N SER A 442 -30.08 -5.48 6.39
CA SER A 442 -30.65 -4.12 6.35
C SER A 442 -32.03 -4.09 7.01
N TYR A 443 -32.88 -5.08 6.73
CA TYR A 443 -34.18 -5.24 7.36
C TYR A 443 -34.06 -5.48 8.88
N LEU A 444 -33.15 -6.35 9.33
CA LEU A 444 -32.92 -6.62 10.75
C LEU A 444 -32.44 -5.39 11.52
N ILE A 445 -31.64 -4.54 10.88
CA ILE A 445 -31.16 -3.27 11.42
C ILE A 445 -32.30 -2.24 11.48
N GLN A 446 -33.19 -2.22 10.48
CA GLN A 446 -34.26 -1.23 10.37
C GLN A 446 -35.53 -1.56 11.20
N THR A 447 -35.81 -2.83 11.49
CA THR A 447 -37.13 -3.24 12.02
C THR A 447 -37.21 -3.52 13.51
N LYS A 448 -36.11 -3.54 14.27
CA LYS A 448 -36.16 -3.86 15.71
C LYS A 448 -36.04 -2.64 16.62
N PRO A 449 -36.87 -2.56 17.69
CA PRO A 449 -36.98 -1.38 18.53
C PRO A 449 -35.71 -1.14 19.36
N THR A 450 -35.49 0.14 19.65
CA THR A 450 -34.35 0.83 20.27
C THR A 450 -33.88 0.33 21.64
N THR A 451 -34.50 -0.69 22.24
CA THR A 451 -34.15 -1.19 23.58
C THR A 451 -33.04 -2.24 23.59
N ASP A 452 -32.71 -2.88 22.45
CA ASP A 452 -31.68 -3.92 22.33
C ASP A 452 -30.42 -3.49 21.55
N PHE A 453 -30.19 -2.18 21.41
CA PHE A 453 -29.14 -1.61 20.53
C PHE A 453 -27.71 -2.05 20.89
N GLN A 454 -27.42 -2.37 22.15
CA GLN A 454 -26.11 -2.89 22.58
C GLN A 454 -25.75 -4.24 21.94
N GLN A 455 -26.72 -5.03 21.48
CA GLN A 455 -26.45 -6.29 20.79
C GLN A 455 -26.02 -6.10 19.33
N PHE A 456 -26.31 -4.94 18.73
CA PHE A 456 -26.04 -4.63 17.31
C PHE A 456 -24.76 -3.80 17.10
N LEU A 457 -24.09 -3.36 18.17
CA LEU A 457 -22.71 -2.84 18.08
C LEU A 457 -21.67 -3.96 17.97
N ASN A 458 -22.07 -5.21 18.25
CA ASN A 458 -21.22 -6.36 18.14
C ASN A 458 -21.52 -7.09 16.82
N ILE A 459 -20.68 -6.84 15.81
CA ILE A 459 -20.78 -7.43 14.47
C ILE A 459 -20.95 -8.95 14.54
N ASP A 460 -20.24 -9.62 15.44
CA ASP A 460 -20.33 -11.08 15.59
C ASP A 460 -21.76 -11.53 15.92
N LYS A 461 -22.45 -10.82 16.83
CA LYS A 461 -23.83 -11.14 17.23
C LYS A 461 -24.85 -10.92 16.12
N ILE A 462 -24.58 -9.99 15.20
CA ILE A 462 -25.46 -9.73 14.06
C ILE A 462 -25.27 -10.80 12.97
N LEU A 463 -24.02 -11.18 12.69
CA LEU A 463 -23.71 -12.22 11.71
C LEU A 463 -24.32 -13.58 12.10
N PHE A 464 -24.46 -13.88 13.40
CA PHE A 464 -25.19 -15.06 13.89
C PHE A 464 -26.70 -15.09 13.55
N LYS A 465 -27.29 -13.96 13.13
CA LYS A 465 -28.71 -13.89 12.75
C LYS A 465 -28.96 -14.13 11.26
N LEU A 466 -27.89 -14.22 10.46
CA LEU A 466 -27.96 -14.61 9.05
C LEU A 466 -27.84 -16.14 8.98
N ASP A 467 -28.79 -16.80 8.31
CA ASP A 467 -28.75 -18.25 8.11
C ASP A 467 -27.79 -18.57 6.95
N SER A 468 -27.12 -19.71 7.03
CA SER A 468 -26.32 -20.30 5.96
C SER A 468 -27.05 -20.34 4.60
N LYS A 469 -28.37 -20.50 4.62
CA LYS A 469 -29.24 -20.50 3.42
C LYS A 469 -29.38 -19.12 2.79
N ASP A 470 -29.16 -18.05 3.55
CA ASP A 470 -29.22 -16.68 3.04
C ASP A 470 -27.99 -16.34 2.19
N PHE A 471 -26.94 -17.18 2.20
CA PHE A 471 -25.72 -17.00 1.40
C PHE A 471 -25.63 -17.93 0.17
N CYS A 472 -26.64 -18.78 -0.07
CA CYS A 472 -26.61 -19.85 -1.07
C CYS A 472 -27.45 -19.52 -2.31
#